data_AF-A0A1Q6UC74-F1
#
_entry.id   AF-A0A1Q6UC74-F1
#
_cell.length_a   1.000
_cell.length_b   1.000
_cell.length_c   1.000
_cell.angle_alpha   90.00
_cell.angle_beta   90.00
_cell.angle_gamma   90.00
#
_symmetry.space_group_name_H-M   'P 1'
#
loop_
_entity.id
_entity.type
_entity.pdbx_description
1 polymer ?
#
loop_
_entity_poly.entity_id
_entity_poly.type
_entity_poly.pdbx_seq_one_letter_code
_entity_poly.pdbx_strand_id
1 'polypeptide(L)'
;MPCFLPPTLLPIMQTDTTEDAYDWDKLRNDIIIYQNELEKCDKNFEEMAHKAYSTAEMVESSDYLADCCQALAEKIIDEQYSKRAEDHKKALSAYIQAAYDISNIIYQTADVCYPRCGTMFIVIGNNTAAHKARTIVEDYIRALDALANL
;
A
#
# COMPACT_ATOMS: atom_id res chain seq x y z
N MET A 1 12.54 -2.07 -28.90
CA MET A 1 11.50 -1.02 -28.87
C MET A 1 11.79 -0.11 -27.69
N PRO A 2 12.19 1.15 -27.89
CA PRO A 2 12.40 2.07 -26.78
C PRO A 2 11.03 2.59 -26.30
N CYS A 3 10.75 2.46 -25.01
CA CYS A 3 9.58 3.05 -24.38
C CYS A 3 9.71 4.57 -24.40
N PHE A 4 9.01 5.22 -25.33
CA PHE A 4 8.71 6.64 -25.25
C PHE A 4 7.77 6.85 -24.04
N LEU A 5 8.32 7.37 -22.94
CA LEU A 5 7.51 7.99 -21.90
C LEU A 5 6.95 9.31 -22.45
N PRO A 6 5.64 9.57 -22.36
CA PRO A 6 5.09 10.88 -22.70
C PRO A 6 5.64 11.92 -21.71
N PRO A 7 6.13 13.08 -22.17
CA PRO A 7 6.58 14.15 -21.30
C PRO A 7 5.38 14.95 -20.77
N THR A 8 4.52 14.34 -19.96
CA THR A 8 3.43 15.05 -19.25
C THR A 8 3.00 14.29 -17.99
N LEU A 9 3.89 14.19 -17.00
CA LEU A 9 3.51 13.82 -15.62
C LEU A 9 4.31 14.67 -14.61
N LEU A 10 4.43 15.97 -14.87
CA LEU A 10 4.36 16.88 -13.72
C LEU A 10 2.90 16.81 -13.23
N PRO A 11 2.63 16.50 -11.95
CA PRO A 11 1.32 16.77 -11.41
C PRO A 11 1.15 18.28 -11.47
N ILE A 12 0.33 18.75 -12.41
CA ILE A 12 -0.25 20.09 -12.31
C ILE A 12 -1.25 19.96 -11.17
N MET A 13 -0.78 20.11 -9.93
CA MET A 13 -1.63 20.60 -8.86
C MET A 13 -2.14 21.95 -9.35
N GLN A 14 -3.38 21.96 -9.83
CA GLN A 14 -4.07 23.21 -10.07
C GLN A 14 -4.13 23.92 -8.72
N THR A 15 -3.30 24.95 -8.59
CA THR A 15 -3.34 25.91 -7.50
C THR A 15 -4.68 26.62 -7.60
N ASP A 16 -5.69 26.09 -6.92
CA ASP A 16 -6.87 26.87 -6.57
C ASP A 16 -6.36 28.00 -5.68
N THR A 17 -6.20 29.15 -6.33
CA THR A 17 -5.77 30.40 -5.72
C THR A 17 -7.02 31.03 -5.11
N THR A 18 -7.49 30.43 -4.03
CA THR A 18 -8.13 31.16 -2.94
C THR A 18 -7.19 31.04 -1.75
N GLU A 19 -6.77 32.20 -1.27
CA GLU A 19 -5.72 32.49 -0.30
C GLU A 19 -6.03 31.95 1.10
N ASP A 20 -6.24 30.64 1.24
CA ASP A 20 -6.13 29.95 2.50
C ASP A 20 -4.71 29.37 2.55
N ALA A 21 -3.87 29.92 3.43
CA ALA A 21 -2.57 29.35 3.70
C ALA A 21 -2.77 27.86 4.04
N TYR A 22 -2.23 26.97 3.20
CA TYR A 22 -2.29 25.54 3.45
C TYR A 22 -1.69 25.27 4.84
N ASP A 23 -2.41 24.52 5.68
CA ASP A 23 -2.02 24.31 7.07
C ASP A 23 -0.85 23.31 7.15
N TRP A 24 0.36 23.86 7.01
CA TRP A 24 1.61 23.12 7.04
C TRP A 24 1.89 22.45 8.38
N ASP A 25 1.45 23.06 9.50
CA ASP A 25 1.58 22.47 10.82
C ASP A 25 0.69 21.23 10.94
N LYS A 26 -0.56 21.32 10.44
CA LYS A 26 -1.45 20.16 10.34
C LYS A 26 -0.86 19.08 9.44
N LEU A 27 -0.37 19.39 8.24
CA LEU A 27 0.23 18.39 7.35
C LEU A 27 1.41 17.67 8.01
N ARG A 28 2.33 18.40 8.67
CA ARG A 28 3.46 17.78 9.38
C ARG A 28 3.00 16.84 10.50
N ASN A 29 1.97 17.23 11.25
CA ASN A 29 1.38 16.37 12.27
C ASN A 29 0.68 15.13 11.66
N ASP A 30 -0.06 15.31 10.57
CA ASP A 30 -0.73 14.23 9.85
C ASP A 30 0.30 13.20 9.34
N ILE A 31 1.43 13.64 8.78
CA ILE A 31 2.54 12.76 8.34
C ILE A 31 3.06 11.90 9.49
N ILE A 32 3.31 12.49 10.67
CA ILE A 32 3.76 11.76 11.86
C ILE A 32 2.70 10.72 12.28
N ILE A 33 1.42 11.07 12.22
CA ILE A 33 0.32 10.14 12.51
C ILE A 33 0.34 8.98 11.50
N TYR A 34 0.45 9.25 10.20
CA TYR A 34 0.48 8.20 9.18
C TYR A 34 1.68 7.25 9.34
N GLN A 35 2.86 7.79 9.66
CA GLN A 35 4.05 6.98 9.96
C GLN A 35 3.82 6.06 11.17
N ASN A 36 3.24 6.60 12.25
CA ASN A 36 2.91 5.81 13.44
C ASN A 36 1.87 4.73 13.17
N GLU A 37 0.85 5.02 12.35
CA GLU A 37 -0.15 4.01 11.95
C GLU A 37 0.47 2.92 11.07
N LEU A 38 1.37 3.29 10.14
CA LEU A 38 2.11 2.32 9.33
C LEU A 38 2.99 1.41 10.21
N GLU A 39 3.70 1.97 11.19
CA GLU A 39 4.47 1.18 12.16
C GLU A 39 3.59 0.22 12.97
N LYS A 40 2.35 0.59 13.29
CA LYS A 40 1.40 -0.30 13.97
C LYS A 40 0.98 -1.46 13.06
N CYS A 41 0.68 -1.17 11.79
CA CYS A 41 0.40 -2.22 10.80
C CYS A 41 1.57 -3.22 10.72
N ASP A 42 2.80 -2.72 10.63
CA ASP A 42 4.02 -3.54 10.55
C ASP A 42 4.20 -4.39 11.81
N LYS A 43 4.10 -3.80 13.01
CA LYS A 43 4.25 -4.53 14.29
C LYS A 43 3.20 -5.63 14.46
N ASN A 44 1.94 -5.33 14.15
CA ASN A 44 0.86 -6.31 14.28
C ASN A 44 1.03 -7.46 13.27
N PHE A 45 1.44 -7.15 12.04
CA PHE A 45 1.80 -8.16 11.04
C PHE A 45 2.92 -9.07 11.56
N GLU A 46 4.03 -8.50 12.05
CA GLU A 46 5.16 -9.25 12.58
C GLU A 46 4.75 -10.13 13.76
N GLU A 47 3.95 -9.60 14.68
CA GLU A 47 3.43 -10.36 15.82
C GLU A 47 2.54 -11.53 15.40
N MET A 48 1.61 -11.31 14.45
CA MET A 48 0.74 -12.36 13.92
C MET A 48 1.56 -13.43 13.18
N ALA A 49 2.48 -13.00 12.32
CA ALA A 49 3.37 -13.90 11.58
C ALA A 49 4.27 -14.73 12.51
N HIS A 50 4.75 -14.14 13.61
CA HIS A 50 5.58 -14.84 14.60
C HIS A 50 4.79 -15.86 15.43
N LYS A 51 3.51 -15.58 15.71
CA LYS A 51 2.61 -16.47 16.47
C LYS A 51 1.94 -17.54 15.60
N ALA A 52 2.02 -17.43 14.28
CA ALA A 52 1.40 -18.38 13.36
C ALA A 52 2.03 -19.79 13.48
N TYR A 53 1.18 -20.80 13.69
CA TYR A 53 1.58 -22.21 13.76
C TYR A 53 1.28 -22.97 12.47
N SER A 54 0.45 -22.38 11.61
CA SER A 54 0.00 -22.94 10.35
C SER A 54 0.12 -21.92 9.22
N THR A 55 0.10 -22.43 8.00
CA THR A 55 0.13 -21.57 6.82
C THR A 55 -1.13 -20.74 6.63
N ALA A 56 -2.27 -21.18 7.18
CA ALA A 56 -3.49 -20.37 7.19
C ALA A 56 -3.29 -19.12 8.07
N GLU A 57 -2.73 -19.29 9.26
CA GLU A 57 -2.42 -18.15 10.16
C GLU A 57 -1.34 -17.22 9.57
N MET A 58 -0.38 -17.73 8.80
CA MET A 58 0.59 -16.89 8.06
C MET A 58 -0.05 -16.14 6.89
N VAL A 59 -1.08 -16.71 6.26
CA VAL A 59 -1.87 -16.01 5.24
C VAL A 59 -2.69 -14.91 5.90
N GLU A 60 -3.34 -15.19 7.03
CA GLU A 60 -4.09 -14.21 7.81
C GLU A 60 -3.23 -13.01 8.23
N SER A 61 -1.96 -13.22 8.60
CA SER A 61 -1.07 -12.09 8.88
C SER A 61 -0.82 -11.24 7.63
N SER A 62 -0.57 -11.86 6.48
CA SER A 62 -0.35 -11.15 5.21
C SER A 62 -1.59 -10.36 4.78
N ASP A 63 -2.77 -10.95 4.90
CA ASP A 63 -4.05 -10.31 4.58
C ASP A 63 -4.30 -9.12 5.53
N TYR A 64 -4.01 -9.29 6.82
CA TYR A 64 -4.07 -8.19 7.78
C TYR A 64 -3.18 -7.01 7.37
N LEU A 65 -1.92 -7.26 6.95
CA LEU A 65 -1.02 -6.19 6.53
C LEU A 65 -1.57 -5.44 5.31
N ALA A 66 -2.07 -6.17 4.32
CA ALA A 66 -2.66 -5.58 3.12
C ALA A 66 -3.87 -4.70 3.44
N ASP A 67 -4.81 -5.21 4.24
CA ASP A 67 -6.01 -4.48 4.65
C ASP A 67 -5.66 -3.24 5.48
N CYS A 68 -4.72 -3.36 6.42
CA CYS A 68 -4.25 -2.25 7.25
C CYS A 68 -3.62 -1.14 6.39
N CYS A 69 -2.73 -1.52 5.46
CA CYS A 69 -2.10 -0.57 4.55
C CYS A 69 -3.09 0.04 3.55
N GLN A 70 -4.05 -0.73 3.03
CA GLN A 70 -5.08 -0.19 2.15
C GLN A 70 -5.93 0.85 2.90
N ALA A 71 -6.41 0.53 4.10
CA ALA A 71 -7.20 1.46 4.90
C ALA A 71 -6.43 2.76 5.21
N LEU A 72 -5.13 2.64 5.54
CA LEU A 72 -4.28 3.80 5.76
C LEU A 72 -4.08 4.64 4.49
N ALA A 73 -3.85 4.00 3.35
CA ALA A 73 -3.76 4.71 2.06
C ALA A 73 -5.08 5.42 1.71
N GLU A 74 -6.22 4.76 1.88
CA GLU A 74 -7.55 5.35 1.65
C GLU A 74 -7.78 6.57 2.54
N LYS A 75 -7.38 6.51 3.81
CA LYS A 75 -7.42 7.65 4.73
C LYS A 75 -6.57 8.83 4.22
N ILE A 76 -5.32 8.57 3.82
CA ILE A 76 -4.44 9.60 3.26
C ILE A 76 -5.06 10.21 2.00
N ILE A 77 -5.64 9.38 1.13
CA ILE A 77 -6.32 9.80 -0.10
C ILE A 77 -7.50 10.73 0.22
N ASP A 78 -8.36 10.35 1.17
CA ASP A 78 -9.51 11.17 1.56
C ASP A 78 -9.09 12.52 2.15
N GLU A 79 -8.06 12.52 2.99
CA GLU A 79 -7.62 13.71 3.72
C GLU A 79 -6.79 14.66 2.85
N GLN A 80 -5.97 14.14 1.93
CA GLN A 80 -4.98 14.92 1.19
C GLN A 80 -5.27 15.05 -0.32
N TYR A 81 -6.11 14.18 -0.88
CA TYR A 81 -6.37 14.08 -2.34
C TYR A 81 -7.87 14.14 -2.68
N SER A 82 -8.66 14.84 -1.87
CA SER A 82 -10.14 14.87 -1.92
C SER A 82 -10.76 15.05 -3.31
N LYS A 83 -10.19 15.90 -4.18
CA LYS A 83 -10.71 16.14 -5.55
C LYS A 83 -10.64 14.92 -6.48
N ARG A 84 -9.75 13.96 -6.21
CA ARG A 84 -9.55 12.74 -7.00
C ARG A 84 -9.58 11.47 -6.13
N ALA A 85 -10.17 11.56 -4.94
CA ALA A 85 -10.14 10.47 -3.97
C ALA A 85 -10.68 9.17 -4.57
N GLU A 86 -11.83 9.21 -5.22
CA GLU A 86 -12.44 8.03 -5.86
C GLU A 86 -11.55 7.38 -6.92
N ASP A 87 -10.90 8.18 -7.78
CA ASP A 87 -9.99 7.66 -8.80
C ASP A 87 -8.76 7.00 -8.19
N HIS A 88 -8.20 7.63 -7.14
CA HIS A 88 -7.06 7.08 -6.40
C HIS A 88 -7.42 5.77 -5.70
N LYS A 89 -8.56 5.70 -5.01
CA LYS A 89 -9.02 4.48 -4.33
C LYS A 89 -9.27 3.35 -5.31
N LYS A 90 -9.94 3.63 -6.42
CA LYS A 90 -10.18 2.64 -7.48
C LYS A 90 -8.88 2.10 -8.05
N ALA A 91 -7.90 2.98 -8.32
CA ALA A 91 -6.59 2.57 -8.82
C ALA A 91 -5.82 1.73 -7.78
N LEU A 92 -5.87 2.12 -6.50
CA LEU A 92 -5.27 1.40 -5.39
C LEU A 92 -5.83 -0.02 -5.27
N SER A 93 -7.15 -0.18 -5.19
CA SER A 93 -7.77 -1.50 -5.07
C SER A 93 -7.45 -2.38 -6.29
N ALA A 94 -7.46 -1.83 -7.50
CA ALA A 94 -7.09 -2.57 -8.71
C ALA A 94 -5.63 -3.02 -8.69
N TYR A 95 -4.71 -2.18 -8.20
CA TYR A 95 -3.30 -2.52 -8.06
C TYR A 95 -3.07 -3.63 -7.03
N ILE A 96 -3.69 -3.53 -5.86
CA ILE A 96 -3.60 -4.55 -4.80
C ILE A 96 -4.15 -5.89 -5.31
N GLN A 97 -5.32 -5.88 -5.97
CA GLN A 97 -5.89 -7.10 -6.55
C GLN A 97 -4.96 -7.71 -7.61
N ALA A 98 -4.40 -6.89 -8.51
CA ALA A 98 -3.45 -7.38 -9.50
C ALA A 98 -2.18 -7.96 -8.87
N ALA A 99 -1.71 -7.39 -7.77
CA ALA A 99 -0.59 -7.93 -7.01
C ALA A 99 -0.90 -9.32 -6.45
N TYR A 100 -2.09 -9.52 -5.87
CA TYR A 100 -2.55 -10.83 -5.41
C TYR A 100 -2.64 -11.84 -6.55
N ASP A 101 -3.26 -11.46 -7.67
CA ASP A 101 -3.46 -12.35 -8.82
C ASP A 101 -2.12 -12.81 -9.41
N ILE A 102 -1.17 -11.88 -9.59
CA ILE A 102 0.17 -12.18 -10.11
C ILE A 102 0.94 -13.07 -9.12
N SER A 103 0.90 -12.75 -7.84
CA SER A 103 1.52 -13.56 -6.79
C SER A 103 0.96 -14.98 -6.79
N ASN A 104 -0.36 -15.13 -6.90
CA ASN A 104 -1.01 -16.43 -6.99
C ASN A 104 -0.53 -17.20 -8.23
N ILE A 105 -0.47 -16.55 -9.40
CA ILE A 105 0.04 -17.19 -10.62
C ILE A 105 1.49 -17.64 -10.45
N ILE A 106 2.38 -16.79 -9.93
CA ILE A 106 3.81 -17.12 -9.81
C ILE A 106 4.04 -18.25 -8.82
N TYR A 107 3.47 -18.12 -7.62
CA TYR A 107 3.83 -18.96 -6.49
C TYR A 107 2.93 -20.19 -6.38
N GLN A 108 1.61 -20.08 -6.59
CA GLN A 108 0.74 -21.27 -6.54
C GLN A 108 0.99 -22.21 -7.73
N THR A 109 1.27 -21.67 -8.93
CA THR A 109 1.64 -22.52 -10.09
C THR A 109 2.98 -23.22 -9.88
N ALA A 110 3.88 -22.70 -9.05
CA ALA A 110 5.12 -23.39 -8.68
C ALA A 110 4.90 -24.50 -7.64
N ASP A 111 3.73 -24.56 -7.01
CA ASP A 111 3.39 -25.49 -5.91
C ASP A 111 2.92 -26.88 -6.41
N VAL A 112 3.20 -27.24 -7.67
CA VAL A 112 2.80 -28.52 -8.29
C VAL A 112 3.64 -29.68 -7.74
N CYS A 113 3.36 -30.11 -6.51
CA CYS A 113 3.91 -31.29 -5.85
C CYS A 113 2.83 -31.90 -4.92
N TYR A 114 1.92 -32.69 -5.51
CA TYR A 114 0.87 -33.39 -4.77
C TYR A 114 1.42 -34.67 -4.11
N PRO A 115 1.17 -34.98 -2.81
CA PRO A 115 0.21 -34.38 -1.89
C PRO A 115 0.84 -33.65 -0.68
N ARG A 116 2.07 -33.10 -0.80
CA ARG A 116 2.84 -32.61 0.37
C ARG A 116 3.39 -31.18 0.23
N CYS A 117 3.42 -30.62 -0.98
CA CYS A 117 3.67 -29.19 -1.19
C CYS A 117 2.30 -28.53 -1.44
N GLY A 118 2.06 -27.32 -0.94
CA GLY A 118 0.72 -26.73 -1.04
C GLY A 118 0.47 -25.46 -0.24
N THR A 119 1.40 -24.98 0.57
CA THR A 119 1.09 -23.88 1.48
C THR A 119 2.18 -22.82 1.66
N MET A 120 3.46 -23.18 1.52
CA MET A 120 4.56 -22.20 1.65
C MET A 120 4.54 -21.14 0.55
N PHE A 121 4.22 -21.53 -0.69
CA PHE A 121 4.21 -20.60 -1.81
C PHE A 121 2.97 -19.67 -1.81
N ILE A 122 1.83 -20.13 -1.28
CA ILE A 122 0.68 -19.25 -1.01
C ILE A 122 1.08 -18.14 -0.03
N VAL A 123 1.75 -18.49 1.07
CA VAL A 123 2.24 -17.53 2.05
C VAL A 123 3.20 -16.51 1.40
N ILE A 124 4.14 -16.97 0.56
CA ILE A 124 5.06 -16.08 -0.15
C ILE A 124 4.32 -15.13 -1.08
N GLY A 125 3.31 -15.63 -1.81
CA GLY A 125 2.50 -14.82 -2.71
C GLY A 125 1.72 -13.72 -2.00
N ASN A 126 1.00 -14.08 -0.94
CA ASN A 126 0.22 -13.11 -0.17
C ASN A 126 1.12 -12.10 0.54
N ASN A 127 2.24 -12.54 1.13
CA ASN A 127 3.20 -11.63 1.73
C ASN A 127 3.77 -10.62 0.70
N THR A 128 4.05 -11.09 -0.52
CA THR A 128 4.51 -10.23 -1.61
C THR A 128 3.46 -9.19 -2.01
N ALA A 129 2.18 -9.58 -2.06
CA ALA A 129 1.08 -8.66 -2.37
C ALA A 129 0.88 -7.63 -1.24
N ALA A 130 0.92 -8.07 0.01
CA ALA A 130 0.80 -7.20 1.18
C ALA A 130 1.92 -6.14 1.25
N HIS A 131 3.18 -6.53 1.00
CA HIS A 131 4.28 -5.57 0.94
C HIS A 131 4.13 -4.55 -0.19
N LYS A 132 3.46 -4.89 -1.30
CA LYS A 132 3.15 -3.92 -2.35
C LYS A 132 2.14 -2.88 -1.87
N ALA A 133 1.13 -3.27 -1.09
CA ALA A 133 0.20 -2.31 -0.46
C ALA A 133 0.95 -1.37 0.49
N ARG A 134 1.86 -1.92 1.30
CA ARG A 134 2.74 -1.16 2.21
C ARG A 134 3.58 -0.12 1.46
N THR A 135 4.23 -0.49 0.35
CA THR A 135 5.02 0.43 -0.47
C THR A 135 4.20 1.62 -0.97
N ILE A 136 2.93 1.42 -1.33
CA ILE A 136 2.08 2.52 -1.79
C ILE A 136 1.80 3.52 -0.66
N VAL A 137 1.58 3.06 0.57
CA VAL A 137 1.47 3.97 1.74
C VAL A 137 2.75 4.77 1.93
N GLU A 138 3.92 4.12 1.85
CA GLU A 138 5.22 4.80 1.96
C GLU A 138 5.41 5.86 0.88
N ASP A 139 4.98 5.58 -0.36
CA ASP A 139 5.05 6.54 -1.46
C ASP A 139 4.15 7.75 -1.23
N TYR A 140 2.94 7.56 -0.70
CA TYR A 140 2.07 8.66 -0.30
C TYR A 140 2.71 9.50 0.81
N ILE A 141 3.20 8.87 1.88
CA ILE A 141 3.86 9.56 2.99
C ILE A 141 5.08 10.34 2.48
N ARG A 142 5.91 9.75 1.61
CA ARG A 142 7.10 10.40 1.03
C ARG A 142 6.73 11.61 0.19
N ALA A 143 5.66 11.52 -0.61
CA ALA A 143 5.19 12.65 -1.40
C ALA A 143 4.73 13.81 -0.52
N LEU A 144 4.02 13.52 0.58
CA LEU A 144 3.58 14.51 1.56
C LEU A 144 4.74 15.14 2.32
N ASP A 145 5.72 14.34 2.73
CA ASP A 145 6.93 14.82 3.41
C ASP A 145 7.78 15.72 2.50
N ALA A 146 7.93 15.35 1.22
CA ALA A 146 8.58 16.22 0.25
C ALA A 146 7.84 17.55 0.09
N LEU A 147 6.50 17.53 0.08
CA LEU A 147 5.67 18.74 -0.01
C LEU A 147 5.79 19.63 1.24
N ALA A 148 5.83 19.02 2.44
CA ALA A 148 5.93 19.75 3.71
C ALA A 148 7.29 20.42 3.94
N ASN A 149 8.33 20.01 3.21
CA ASN A 149 9.70 20.52 3.32
C ASN A 149 10.14 21.39 2.12
N LEU A 150 9.20 21.83 1.27
CA LEU A 150 9.43 22.83 0.20
C LEU A 150 9.53 24.25 0.77
#